data_AF-A0A4X2JXA0-F1
#
_entry.id   AF-A0A4X2JXA0-F1
#
_cell.length_a   1.000
_cell.length_b   1.000
_cell.length_c   1.000
_cell.angle_alpha   90.00
_cell.angle_beta   90.00
_cell.angle_gamma   90.00
#
_symmetry.space_group_name_H-M   'P 1'
#
loop_
_entity.id
_entity.type
_entity.pdbx_description
1 polymer ?
#
loop_
_entity_poly.entity_id
_entity_poly.type
_entity_poly.pdbx_seq_one_letter_code
_entity_poly.pdbx_strand_id
1 'polypeptide(L)' 'MEGGAMGHQQLYWSHPRKFGRGSRSCHICLNQHGLILKNSLNVYHQCFQQYVKDLALSSWTKLYLRISFQ' A
#
# COMPACT_ATOMS: atom_id res chain seq x y z
N MET A 1 1.98 -32.78 29.94
CA MET A 1 1.73 -31.38 30.35
C MET A 1 1.63 -30.55 29.07
N GLU A 2 0.45 -30.49 28.46
CA GLU A 2 0.19 -29.71 27.25
C GLU A 2 -0.84 -28.63 27.60
N GLY A 3 -0.38 -27.39 27.78
CA GLY A 3 -1.25 -26.32 28.28
C GLY A 3 -0.87 -24.91 27.84
N GLY A 4 0.05 -24.74 26.88
CA GLY A 4 0.57 -23.41 26.50
C GLY A 4 0.35 -22.98 25.04
N ALA A 5 -0.06 -23.89 24.14
CA ALA A 5 0.05 -23.63 22.70
C ALA A 5 -1.22 -23.06 22.03
N MET A 6 -2.40 -23.22 22.63
CA MET A 6 -3.68 -22.89 21.98
C MET A 6 -4.01 -21.39 22.00
N GLY A 7 -3.56 -20.65 23.03
CA GLY A 7 -3.85 -19.23 23.17
C GLY A 7 -3.07 -18.34 22.20
N HIS A 8 -1.81 -18.68 21.92
CA HIS A 8 -0.97 -17.91 21.01
C HIS A 8 -1.52 -17.91 19.58
N GLN A 9 -2.03 -19.05 19.12
CA GLN A 9 -2.61 -19.18 17.78
C GLN A 9 -3.91 -18.38 17.61
N GLN A 10 -4.73 -18.27 18.66
CA GLN A 10 -5.93 -17.43 18.64
C GLN A 10 -5.62 -15.94 18.67
N LEU A 11 -4.51 -15.54 19.31
CA LEU A 11 -4.07 -14.15 19.37
C LEU A 11 -3.31 -13.71 18.11
N TYR A 12 -2.52 -14.61 17.52
CA TYR A 12 -1.80 -14.34 16.29
C TYR A 12 -2.79 -14.13 15.13
N TRP A 13 -2.64 -13.03 14.40
CA TRP A 13 -3.52 -12.66 13.28
C TRP A 13 -5.01 -12.39 13.62
N SER A 14 -5.38 -12.28 14.88
CA SER A 14 -6.75 -11.99 15.35
C SER A 14 -7.33 -10.66 14.82
N HIS A 15 -6.48 -9.65 14.58
CA HIS A 15 -6.94 -8.35 14.12
C HIS A 15 -7.43 -8.38 12.65
N PRO A 16 -8.64 -7.87 12.35
CA PRO A 16 -9.15 -7.79 10.98
C PRO A 16 -8.28 -6.89 10.10
N ARG A 17 -7.84 -7.41 8.94
CA ARG A 17 -7.01 -6.69 7.94
C ARG A 17 -7.69 -6.55 6.58
N LYS A 18 -9.02 -6.53 6.55
CA LYS A 18 -9.79 -6.35 5.31
C LYS A 18 -9.87 -4.89 4.87
N PHE A 19 -9.71 -3.95 5.80
CA PHE A 19 -9.91 -2.53 5.56
C PHE A 19 -8.93 -1.65 6.35
N GLY A 20 -8.80 -0.39 5.94
CA GLY A 20 -7.90 0.60 6.54
C GLY A 20 -6.57 0.76 5.81
N ARG A 21 -5.63 1.47 6.44
CA ARG A 21 -4.31 1.76 5.86
C ARG A 21 -3.39 0.54 5.88
N GLY A 22 -3.33 -0.17 7.00
CA GLY A 22 -2.49 -1.38 7.15
C GLY A 22 -3.00 -2.63 6.42
N SER A 23 -4.20 -2.58 5.83
CA SER A 23 -4.70 -3.66 4.97
C SER A 23 -4.21 -3.55 3.53
N ARG A 24 -3.69 -2.37 3.13
CA ARG A 24 -3.25 -2.09 1.76
C ARG A 24 -1.75 -1.96 1.76
N SER A 25 -1.12 -2.47 0.71
CA SER A 25 0.32 -2.35 0.48
C SER A 25 0.55 -1.99 -0.98
N CYS A 26 1.70 -1.37 -1.25
CA CYS A 26 2.11 -1.04 -2.60
C CYS A 26 2.32 -2.33 -3.40
N HIS A 27 1.76 -2.42 -4.60
CA HIS A 27 1.98 -3.57 -5.50
C HIS A 27 3.44 -3.80 -5.89
N ILE A 28 4.29 -2.75 -5.78
CA ILE A 28 5.68 -2.79 -6.24
C ILE A 28 6.64 -3.03 -5.06
N CYS A 29 6.52 -2.24 -4.00
CA CYS A 29 7.49 -2.23 -2.89
C CYS A 29 6.92 -2.75 -1.57
N LEU A 30 5.67 -3.21 -1.53
CA LEU A 30 4.95 -3.70 -0.35
C LEU A 30 4.85 -2.71 0.82
N ASN A 31 5.27 -1.48 0.63
CA ASN A 31 5.21 -0.43 1.62
C ASN A 31 3.74 -0.01 1.85
N GLN A 32 3.38 0.27 3.11
CA GLN A 32 2.00 0.59 3.49
C GLN A 32 1.78 2.11 3.65
N HIS A 33 2.87 2.88 3.67
CA HIS A 33 2.83 4.32 3.84
C HIS A 33 2.71 5.05 2.50
N GLY A 34 2.05 6.22 2.50
CA GLY A 34 2.02 7.12 1.35
C GLY A 34 1.43 6.51 0.07
N LEU A 35 0.50 5.57 0.21
CA LEU A 35 -0.17 4.92 -0.92
C LEU A 35 -1.11 5.90 -1.63
N ILE A 36 -1.00 5.93 -2.95
CA ILE A 36 -1.98 6.57 -3.83
C ILE A 36 -3.17 5.61 -3.96
N LEU A 37 -4.31 6.02 -3.40
CA LEU A 37 -5.55 5.23 -3.43
C LEU A 37 -6.52 5.69 -4.53
N LYS A 38 -6.17 6.76 -5.26
CA LYS A 38 -6.95 7.25 -6.38
C LYS A 38 -7.00 6.21 -7.48
N ASN A 39 -8.20 5.96 -8.01
CA ASN A 39 -8.45 5.01 -9.10
C ASN A 39 -8.02 3.57 -8.78
N SER A 40 -8.01 3.17 -7.51
CA SER A 40 -7.65 1.80 -7.07
C SER A 40 -6.23 1.34 -7.46
N LEU A 41 -5.31 2.29 -7.68
CA LEU A 41 -3.95 1.99 -8.14
C LEU A 41 -3.08 1.32 -7.05
N ASN A 42 -3.29 1.60 -5.76
CA ASN A 42 -2.53 1.03 -4.63
C ASN A 42 -1.01 1.02 -4.87
N VAL A 43 -0.47 2.14 -5.35
CA VAL A 43 0.97 2.31 -5.59
C VAL A 43 1.52 3.41 -4.67
N TYR A 44 2.70 3.19 -4.11
CA TYR A 44 3.41 4.20 -3.33
C TYR A 44 3.89 5.36 -4.21
N HIS A 45 3.82 6.59 -3.70
CA HIS A 45 4.17 7.81 -4.42
C HIS A 45 5.47 7.74 -5.23
N GLN A 46 6.57 7.28 -4.60
CA GLN A 46 7.88 7.24 -5.25
C GLN A 46 7.94 6.17 -6.35
N CYS A 47 7.27 5.04 -6.16
CA CYS A 47 7.18 3.99 -7.17
C CYS A 47 6.36 4.45 -8.38
N PHE A 48 5.28 5.20 -8.15
CA PHE A 48 4.49 5.78 -9.23
C PHE A 48 5.30 6.81 -10.05
N GLN A 49 6.09 7.65 -9.38
CA GLN A 49 6.99 8.58 -10.06
C GLN A 49 8.00 7.88 -10.97
N GLN A 50 8.61 6.79 -10.49
CA GLN A 50 9.57 6.03 -11.28
C GLN A 50 8.88 5.39 -12.49
N TYR A 51 7.72 4.76 -12.27
CA TYR A 51 6.94 4.13 -13.34
C TYR A 51 6.56 5.11 -14.46
N VAL A 52 6.11 6.32 -14.12
CA VAL A 52 5.75 7.34 -15.11
C VAL A 52 6.99 7.90 -15.83
N LYS A 53 8.15 8.00 -15.15
CA LYS A 53 9.43 8.36 -15.79
C LYS A 53 9.83 7.32 -16.82
N ASP A 54 9.69 6.03 -16.51
CA ASP A 54 10.07 4.93 -17.41
C ASP A 54 9.13 4.86 -18.64
N LEU A 55 7.86 5.26 -18.48
CA LEU A 55 6.90 5.42 -19.58
C LEU A 55 7.10 6.71 -20.41
N ALA A 56 8.15 7.50 -20.14
CA ALA A 56 8.46 8.78 -20.79
C ALA A 56 7.34 9.86 -20.71
N LEU A 57 6.36 9.70 -19.82
CA LEU A 57 5.24 10.65 -19.60
C LEU A 57 5.67 11.77 -18.63
N SER A 58 6.69 12.54 -19.00
CA SER A 58 7.36 13.51 -18.11
C SER A 58 6.51 14.75 -17.74
N SER A 59 5.64 15.19 -18.64
CA SER A 59 4.81 16.40 -18.44
C SER A 59 3.59 16.10 -17.58
N TRP A 60 2.96 14.95 -17.81
CA TRP A 60 1.75 14.50 -17.11
C TRP A 60 2.02 14.16 -15.65
N THR A 61 3.26 13.82 -15.28
CA THR A 61 3.62 13.41 -13.91
C THR A 61 3.29 14.49 -12.89
N LYS A 62 3.63 15.77 -13.16
CA LYS A 62 3.38 16.87 -12.21
C LYS A 62 1.89 17.12 -12.00
N LEU A 63 1.10 17.07 -13.07
CA LEU A 63 -0.35 17.28 -13.01
C LEU A 63 -1.07 16.10 -12.33
N TYR A 64 -0.73 14.87 -12.70
CA TYR A 64 -1.32 13.66 -12.09
C TYR A 64 -1.00 13.53 -10.61
N LEU A 65 0.23 13.87 -10.20
CA LEU A 65 0.60 13.89 -8.78
C LEU A 65 -0.20 14.95 -8.02
N ARG A 66 -0.30 16.17 -8.54
CA ARG A 66 -1.09 17.22 -7.89
C ARG A 66 -2.57 16.84 -7.74
N ILE A 67 -3.15 16.19 -8.75
CA ILE A 67 -4.54 15.71 -8.73
C ILE A 67 -4.72 14.47 -7.82
N SER A 68 -3.68 13.66 -7.61
CA SER A 68 -3.79 12.40 -6.84
C SER A 68 -3.50 12.55 -5.35
N PHE A 69 -2.87 13.66 -4.94
CA PHE A 69 -2.53 13.98 -3.54
C PHE A 69 -3.35 15.15 -2.97
N GLN A 70 -4.36 15.63 -3.70
CA GLN A 70 -5.36 16.59 -3.24
C GLN A 70 -6.71 15.91 -3.15
#